data_AF-A0A920MDT8-F1
#
_entry.id   AF-A0A920MDT8-F1
#
_cell.length_a   1.000
_cell.length_b   1.000
_cell.length_c   1.000
_cell.angle_alpha   90.00
_cell.angle_beta   90.00
_cell.angle_gamma   90.00
#
_symmetry.space_group_name_H-M   'P 1'
#
loop_
_entity.id
_entity.type
_entity.pdbx_description
1 polymer ?
#
loop_
_entity_poly.entity_id
_entity_poly.type
_entity_poly.pdbx_seq_one_letter_code
_entity_poly.pdbx_strand_id
1 'polypeptide(L)' 'MDVQRLNIYERLRDFKVPSTVLDSIFSDEKDLNILEEAFNALLNDGFREDEAAEEISKMIFKELNIDPDQSMTEEK' A
#
# COMPACT_ATOMS: atom_id res chain seq x y z
N MET A 1 13.59 7.56 11.47
CA MET A 1 13.94 6.64 10.36
C MET A 1 12.62 6.32 9.68
N ASP A 2 12.09 7.27 8.92
CA ASP A 2 10.67 7.25 8.48
C ASP A 2 10.56 7.47 6.97
N VAL A 3 11.70 7.62 6.29
CA VAL A 3 11.77 7.90 4.85
C VAL A 3 11.27 6.70 4.03
N GLN A 4 11.54 5.47 4.48
CA GLN A 4 11.07 4.25 3.80
C GLN A 4 9.55 4.16 3.81
N ARG A 5 8.94 4.38 4.99
CA ARG A 5 7.49 4.40 5.18
C ARG A 5 6.80 5.49 4.37
N LEU A 6 7.37 6.70 4.38
CA LEU A 6 6.86 7.81 3.58
C LEU A 6 6.98 7.54 2.07
N ASN A 7 8.09 6.96 1.63
CA ASN A 7 8.32 6.59 0.24
C ASN A 7 7.32 5.52 -0.24
N ILE A 8 7.07 4.49 0.58
CA ILE A 8 6.07 3.45 0.30
C ILE A 8 4.66 4.07 0.26
N TYR A 9 4.34 4.95 1.20
CA TYR A 9 3.05 5.65 1.24
C TYR A 9 2.83 6.48 -0.03
N GLU A 10 3.81 7.29 -0.44
CA GLU A 10 3.70 8.11 -1.66
C GLU A 10 3.61 7.25 -2.92
N ARG A 11 4.37 6.15 -3.00
CA ARG A 11 4.30 5.19 -4.12
C ARG A 11 2.92 4.57 -4.20
N LEU A 12 2.41 3.98 -3.12
CA LEU A 12 1.10 3.34 -3.10
C LEU A 12 -0.03 4.32 -3.44
N ARG A 13 0.08 5.58 -2.96
CA ARG A 13 -0.84 6.65 -3.33
C ARG A 13 -0.78 6.95 -4.84
N ASP A 14 0.41 6.94 -5.44
CA ASP A 14 0.60 7.09 -6.89
C ASP A 14 -0.06 5.95 -7.68
N PHE A 15 -0.02 4.72 -7.13
CA PHE A 15 -0.72 3.54 -7.64
C PHE A 15 -2.23 3.51 -7.34
N LYS A 16 -2.83 4.65 -7.00
CA LYS A 16 -4.25 4.83 -6.69
C LYS A 16 -4.76 4.10 -5.44
N VAL A 17 -3.88 3.62 -4.56
CA VAL A 17 -4.34 3.06 -3.29
C VAL A 17 -5.02 4.17 -2.48
N PRO A 18 -6.27 3.96 -2.00
CA PRO A 18 -6.97 4.97 -1.23
C PRO A 18 -6.23 5.30 0.05
N SER A 19 -6.24 6.58 0.43
CA SER A 19 -5.65 7.05 1.69
C SER A 19 -6.23 6.31 2.89
N THR A 20 -7.51 5.95 2.87
CA THR A 20 -8.20 5.17 3.93
C THR A 20 -7.56 3.79 4.13
N VAL A 21 -7.14 3.15 3.04
CA VAL A 21 -6.48 1.84 3.10
C VAL A 21 -5.08 1.97 3.67
N LEU A 22 -4.33 2.98 3.20
CA LEU A 22 -3.02 3.29 3.75
C LEU A 22 -3.13 3.64 5.24
N ASP A 23 -4.10 4.46 5.64
CA ASP A 23 -4.30 4.82 7.04
C ASP A 23 -4.66 3.60 7.90
N SER A 24 -5.46 2.67 7.37
CA SER A 24 -5.77 1.41 8.05
C SER A 24 -4.55 0.50 8.21
N ILE A 25 -3.74 0.35 7.16
CA ILE A 25 -2.50 -0.45 7.19
C ILE A 25 -1.47 0.18 8.11
N PHE A 26 -1.32 1.51 8.06
CA PHE A 26 -0.34 2.23 8.89
C PHE A 26 -0.81 2.42 10.33
N SER A 27 -2.12 2.28 10.59
CA SER A 27 -2.68 2.27 11.94
C SER A 27 -2.49 0.93 12.66
N ASP A 28 -2.32 -0.18 11.92
CA ASP A 28 -2.03 -1.49 12.51
C ASP A 28 -0.55 -1.88 12.30
N GLU A 29 0.19 -2.04 13.41
CA GLU A 29 1.61 -2.38 13.33
C GLU A 29 1.87 -3.73 12.64
N LYS A 30 0.92 -4.67 12.65
CA LYS A 30 1.09 -5.96 11.97
C LYS A 30 0.96 -5.79 10.47
N ASP A 31 -0.09 -5.11 10.01
CA ASP A 31 -0.31 -4.87 8.59
C ASP A 31 0.80 -4.00 8.00
N LEU A 32 1.26 -2.97 8.72
CA LEU A 32 2.41 -2.17 8.32
C LEU A 32 3.68 -3.03 8.19
N ASN A 33 3.92 -3.95 9.12
CA ASN A 33 5.10 -4.81 9.06
C ASN A 33 5.01 -5.82 7.91
N ILE A 34 3.82 -6.36 7.62
CA ILE A 34 3.57 -7.23 6.45
C ILE A 34 3.79 -6.45 5.15
N LEU A 35 3.34 -5.19 5.09
CA LEU A 35 3.56 -4.30 3.94
C LEU A 35 5.06 -4.05 3.71
N GLU A 36 5.80 -3.67 4.77
CA GLU A 36 7.25 -3.47 4.68
C GLU A 36 7.97 -4.77 4.27
N GLU A 37 7.60 -5.91 4.86
CA GLU A 37 8.21 -7.21 4.56
C GLU A 37 7.93 -7.67 3.13
N ALA A 38 6.69 -7.53 2.65
CA ALA A 38 6.31 -7.87 1.29
C ALA A 38 6.99 -6.94 0.26
N PHE A 39 7.07 -5.63 0.56
CA PHE A 39 7.77 -4.68 -0.29
C PHE A 39 9.26 -5.00 -0.38
N ASN A 40 9.89 -5.31 0.76
CA ASN A 40 11.30 -5.65 0.81
C ASN A 40 11.60 -7.04 0.20
N ALA A 41 10.65 -7.98 0.30
CA ALA A 41 10.74 -9.28 -0.38
C ALA A 41 10.75 -9.09 -1.90
N LEU A 42 9.89 -8.24 -2.45
CA LEU A 42 9.86 -7.91 -3.89
C LEU A 42 11.18 -7.26 -4.33
N LEU A 43 11.70 -6.30 -3.55
CA LEU A 43 13.01 -5.69 -3.84
C LEU A 43 14.14 -6.74 -3.83
N ASN A 44 14.12 -7.70 -2.89
CA ASN A 44 15.10 -8.78 -2.84
C ASN A 44 14.97 -9.78 -4.00
N ASP A 45 13.75 -9.99 -4.50
CA ASP A 45 13.48 -10.85 -5.65
C ASP A 45 13.94 -10.20 -6.98
N GLY A 46 14.33 -8.91 -6.94
CA GLY A 46 14.87 -8.15 -8.07
C GLY A 46 13.86 -7.19 -8.69
N PHE A 47 12.69 -7.01 -8.08
CA PHE A 47 11.72 -6.00 -8.52
C PHE A 47 12.23 -4.61 -8.19
N ARG A 48 11.84 -3.64 -9.03
CA ARG A 48 12.05 -2.23 -8.75
C ARG A 48 11.01 -1.76 -7.75
N GLU A 49 11.33 -0.69 -7.03
CA GLU A 49 10.38 -0.05 -6.10
C GLU A 49 9.02 0.30 -6.75
N ASP A 50 9.00 0.64 -8.05
CA ASP A 50 7.75 0.88 -8.81
C ASP A 50 6.94 -0.41 -8.95
N GLU A 51 7.59 -1.48 -9.40
CA GLU A 51 6.93 -2.76 -9.63
C GLU A 51 6.47 -3.40 -8.31
N ALA A 52 7.29 -3.24 -7.26
CA ALA A 52 6.93 -3.69 -5.93
C ALA A 52 5.69 -2.95 -5.43
N ALA A 53 5.62 -1.63 -5.58
CA ALA A 53 4.45 -0.84 -5.20
C ALA A 53 3.21 -1.21 -6.03
N GLU A 54 3.37 -1.48 -7.33
CA GLU A 54 2.30 -1.93 -8.20
C GLU A 54 1.72 -3.27 -7.72
N GLU A 55 2.55 -4.28 -7.49
CA GLU A 55 2.11 -5.60 -7.05
C GLU A 55 1.47 -5.57 -5.67
N ILE A 56 2.04 -4.81 -4.74
CA ILE A 56 1.47 -4.60 -3.40
C ILE A 56 0.11 -3.93 -3.52
N SER A 57 -0.03 -2.88 -4.33
CA SER A 57 -1.32 -2.21 -4.53
C SER A 57 -2.40 -3.18 -5.03
N LYS A 58 -2.07 -4.01 -6.03
CA LYS A 58 -3.00 -5.02 -6.57
C LYS A 58 -3.38 -6.07 -5.53
N MET A 59 -2.42 -6.54 -4.72
CA MET A 59 -2.70 -7.48 -3.63
C MET A 59 -3.65 -6.87 -2.61
N ILE A 60 -3.40 -5.63 -2.19
CA ILE A 60 -4.24 -4.89 -1.24
C ILE A 60 -5.67 -4.73 -1.78
N PHE A 61 -5.84 -4.29 -3.03
CA PHE A 61 -7.16 -4.17 -3.67
C PHE A 61 -7.91 -5.52 -3.70
N LYS A 62 -7.18 -6.59 -4.02
CA LYS A 62 -7.75 -7.94 -4.11
C LYS A 62 -8.14 -8.49 -2.73
N GLU A 63 -7.31 -8.26 -1.72
CA GLU A 63 -7.49 -8.79 -0.38
C GLU A 63 -8.59 -8.05 0.38
N LEU A 64 -8.67 -6.73 0.24
CA LEU A 64 -9.70 -5.92 0.86
C LEU A 64 -11.03 -5.90 0.08
N ASN A 65 -11.07 -6.52 -1.10
CA ASN A 65 -12.23 -6.50 -2.01
C ASN A 65 -12.74 -5.08 -2.28
N ILE A 66 -11.83 -4.11 -2.29
CA ILE A 66 -12.16 -2.70 -2.48
C ILE A 66 -12.27 -2.45 -3.97
N ASP A 67 -13.50 -2.23 -4.43
CA ASP A 67 -13.72 -1.64 -5.75
C ASP A 67 -13.10 -0.24 -5.76
N PRO A 68 -12.26 0.11 -6.76
CA PRO A 68 -11.62 1.43 -6.86
C PRO A 68 -12.62 2.60 -6.94
N ASP A 69 -13.91 2.30 -7.15
CA ASP A 69 -15.03 3.23 -7.17
C ASP A 69 -15.49 3.68 -5.76
N GLN A 70 -15.05 3.03 -4.67
CA GLN A 70 -15.42 3.43 -3.29
C GLN A 70 -14.73 4.71 -2.79
N SER A 71 -14.00 5.44 -3.65
CA SER A 71 -13.39 6.73 -3.32
C SER A 71 -14.40 7.89 -3.13
N MET A 72 -15.72 7.64 -3.16
CA MET A 72 -16.73 8.68 -3.02
C MET A 72 -17.88 8.31 -2.08
N THR A 73 -17.63 7.82 -0.86
CA THR A 73 -18.63 8.05 0.21
C THR A 73 -17.99 8.04 1.60
N GLU A 74 -17.44 9.17 2.02
CA GLU A 74 -17.62 9.57 3.42
C GLU A 74 -17.99 11.06 3.51
N GLU A 75 -19.29 11.24 3.76
CA GLU A 75 -19.95 12.27 4.57
C GLU A 75 -19.92 13.76 4.16
N LYS A 76 -21.04 14.24 3.59
CA LYS A 76 -21.98 15.13 4.31
C LYS A 76 -23.35 15.25 3.64
#